data_AF-A0A8C6ZEJ9-F1
#
_entry.id   AF-A0A8C6ZEJ9-F1
#
_cell.length_a   1.000
_cell.length_b   1.000
_cell.length_c   1.000
_cell.angle_alpha   90.00
_cell.angle_beta   90.00
_cell.angle_gamma   90.00
#
_symmetry.space_group_name_H-M   'P 1'
#
loop_
_entity.id
_entity.type
_entity.pdbx_description
1 polymer ?
#
loop_
_entity_poly.entity_id
_entity_poly.type
_entity_poly.pdbx_seq_one_letter_code
_entity_poly.pdbx_strand_id
1 'polypeptide(L)'
;MASEHQMPASKQQPASSKIAIFEQENFQGRCHELNGACPNLKEAGVEKVGSILVHAGPWVGYEQASCKGEQFVFEKGEYPRWDSWTNSRRSDSITSLRPIKVVRAPRQPLPTRQAKDSQEHKIVLYENPGFTGKKIEIIDDDVPSFHAHGYQEKVSSVRVQSGTWVGYQYPGYRGYQYLFEKGDYKDSSEFGAQHPQIQSVRRIRDMQWHQRGAYHPIN
;
A
#
# COMPACT_ATOMS: atom_id res chain seq x y z
N MET A 1 -55.23 7.08 10.95
CA MET A 1 -54.16 6.07 10.75
C MET A 1 -53.42 6.45 9.48
N ALA A 2 -52.20 6.96 9.60
CA ALA A 2 -51.34 7.25 8.45
C ALA A 2 -50.13 6.31 8.56
N SER A 3 -49.96 5.44 7.58
CA SER A 3 -48.85 4.50 7.52
C SER A 3 -47.62 5.21 6.94
N GLU A 4 -46.57 5.36 7.73
CA GLU A 4 -45.26 5.81 7.25
C GLU A 4 -44.62 4.72 6.39
N HIS A 5 -44.39 5.03 5.11
CA HIS A 5 -43.53 4.24 4.24
C HIS A 5 -42.07 4.47 4.61
N GLN A 6 -41.49 3.50 5.31
CA GLN A 6 -40.06 3.43 5.55
C GLN A 6 -39.34 2.94 4.29
N MET A 7 -38.60 3.83 3.63
CA MET A 7 -37.72 3.48 2.52
C MET A 7 -36.60 2.56 3.00
N PRO A 8 -36.25 1.47 2.28
CA PRO A 8 -35.19 0.58 2.70
C PRO A 8 -33.83 1.28 2.62
N ALA A 9 -33.09 1.25 3.72
CA ALA A 9 -31.70 1.67 3.79
C ALA A 9 -30.91 0.98 2.67
N SER A 10 -30.30 1.76 1.79
CA SER A 10 -29.41 1.27 0.74
C SER A 10 -28.30 0.45 1.39
N LYS A 11 -28.30 -0.88 1.15
CA LYS A 11 -27.19 -1.77 1.50
C LYS A 11 -25.91 -1.16 0.91
N GLN A 12 -24.99 -0.73 1.76
CA GLN A 12 -23.67 -0.27 1.33
C GLN A 12 -23.00 -1.42 0.60
N GLN A 13 -22.96 -1.30 -0.73
CA GLN A 13 -22.22 -2.19 -1.60
C GLN A 13 -20.74 -2.08 -1.20
N PRO A 14 -20.02 -3.19 -0.95
CA PRO A 14 -18.59 -3.11 -0.65
C PRO A 14 -17.92 -2.35 -1.79
N ALA A 15 -17.09 -1.36 -1.45
CA ALA A 15 -16.40 -0.56 -2.45
C ALA A 15 -15.58 -1.51 -3.33
N SER A 16 -16.02 -1.68 -4.59
CA SER A 16 -15.35 -2.56 -5.53
C SER A 16 -14.01 -1.95 -5.91
N SER A 17 -12.91 -2.61 -5.56
CA SER A 17 -11.59 -2.26 -6.08
C SER A 17 -11.59 -2.47 -7.60
N LYS A 18 -11.03 -1.53 -8.36
CA LYS A 18 -10.96 -1.57 -9.82
C LYS A 18 -9.65 -0.94 -10.30
N ILE A 19 -8.92 -1.67 -11.13
CA ILE A 19 -7.67 -1.25 -11.77
C ILE A 19 -7.71 -1.62 -13.26
N ALA A 20 -7.24 -0.74 -14.12
CA ALA A 20 -7.08 -0.97 -15.55
C ALA A 20 -5.59 -1.02 -15.90
N ILE A 21 -5.21 -2.01 -16.68
CA ILE A 21 -3.83 -2.29 -17.09
C ILE A 21 -3.77 -2.19 -18.61
N PHE A 22 -2.84 -1.41 -19.12
CA PHE A 22 -2.63 -1.20 -20.55
C PHE A 22 -1.29 -1.78 -20.97
N GLU A 23 -1.24 -2.40 -22.15
CA GLU A 23 0.00 -3.03 -22.64
C GLU A 23 1.04 -2.02 -23.15
N GLN A 24 0.62 -0.80 -23.45
CA GLN A 24 1.51 0.28 -23.86
C GLN A 24 1.49 1.42 -22.84
N GLU A 25 2.50 2.28 -22.94
CA GLU A 25 2.56 3.52 -22.17
C GLU A 25 1.41 4.48 -22.53
N ASN A 26 1.12 5.44 -21.66
CA ASN A 26 0.12 6.49 -21.88
C ASN A 26 -1.30 5.95 -22.19
N PHE A 27 -1.67 4.85 -21.53
CA PHE A 27 -3.00 4.25 -21.56
C PHE A 27 -3.43 3.79 -22.96
N GLN A 28 -2.48 3.25 -23.74
CA GLN A 28 -2.69 2.77 -25.11
C GLN A 28 -2.61 1.24 -25.22
N GLY A 29 -3.04 0.72 -26.38
CA GLY A 29 -3.01 -0.72 -26.66
C GLY A 29 -4.16 -1.50 -26.02
N ARG A 30 -3.96 -2.82 -25.82
CA ARG A 30 -4.96 -3.65 -25.15
C ARG A 30 -5.13 -3.22 -23.69
N CYS A 31 -6.38 -3.14 -23.24
CA CYS A 31 -6.74 -2.78 -21.87
C CYS A 31 -7.39 -3.97 -21.17
N HIS A 32 -6.91 -4.27 -19.96
CA HIS A 32 -7.40 -5.34 -19.11
C HIS A 32 -7.86 -4.77 -17.78
N GLU A 33 -9.12 -4.96 -17.42
CA GLU A 33 -9.67 -4.51 -16.14
C GLU A 33 -9.69 -5.64 -15.11
N LEU A 34 -9.17 -5.36 -13.90
CA LEU A 34 -9.24 -6.28 -12.77
C LEU A 34 -10.09 -5.69 -11.64
N ASN A 35 -10.95 -6.53 -11.07
CA ASN A 35 -11.80 -6.20 -9.92
C ASN A 35 -11.43 -6.99 -8.65
N GLY A 36 -10.34 -7.77 -8.70
CA GLY A 36 -9.88 -8.61 -7.62
C GLY A 36 -8.42 -9.02 -7.81
N ALA A 37 -7.93 -9.91 -6.95
CA ALA A 37 -6.56 -10.39 -7.04
C ALA A 37 -6.33 -11.20 -8.33
N CYS A 38 -5.17 -10.99 -8.95
CA CYS A 38 -4.68 -11.74 -10.09
C CYS A 38 -3.27 -12.26 -9.75
N PRO A 39 -3.12 -13.56 -9.45
CA PRO A 39 -1.83 -14.13 -9.07
C PRO A 39 -0.86 -14.27 -10.26
N ASN A 40 -1.35 -14.17 -11.49
CA ASN A 40 -0.54 -14.26 -12.70
C ASN A 40 -1.21 -13.50 -13.86
N LEU A 41 -0.65 -12.36 -14.23
CA LEU A 41 -1.19 -11.49 -15.29
C LEU A 41 -1.14 -12.14 -16.68
N LYS A 42 -0.21 -13.07 -16.92
CA LYS A 42 -0.15 -13.80 -18.19
C LYS A 42 -1.38 -14.67 -18.41
N GLU A 43 -1.92 -15.27 -17.34
CA GLU A 43 -3.17 -16.05 -17.39
C GLU A 43 -4.39 -15.17 -17.68
N ALA A 44 -4.32 -13.87 -17.35
CA ALA A 44 -5.32 -12.88 -17.71
C ALA A 44 -5.13 -12.29 -19.12
N GLY A 45 -4.17 -12.78 -19.89
CA GLY A 45 -3.89 -12.32 -21.26
C GLY A 45 -3.13 -10.99 -21.35
N VAL A 46 -2.49 -10.57 -20.26
CA VAL A 46 -1.61 -9.39 -20.22
C VAL A 46 -0.18 -9.86 -20.49
N GLU A 47 0.39 -9.51 -21.65
CA GLU A 47 1.76 -9.93 -21.99
C GLU A 47 2.82 -9.05 -21.32
N LYS A 48 2.58 -7.74 -21.29
CA LYS A 48 3.42 -6.72 -20.66
C LYS A 48 2.55 -5.62 -20.08
N VAL A 49 2.98 -5.04 -18.96
CA VAL A 49 2.35 -3.84 -18.39
C VAL A 49 3.10 -2.60 -18.88
N GLY A 50 2.42 -1.73 -19.63
CA GLY A 50 2.96 -0.46 -20.13
C GLY A 50 2.47 0.75 -19.32
N SER A 51 1.21 0.76 -18.91
CA SER A 51 0.63 1.80 -18.04
C SER A 51 -0.53 1.28 -17.20
N ILE A 52 -0.83 1.97 -16.09
CA ILE A 52 -1.84 1.57 -15.11
C ILE A 52 -2.75 2.75 -14.76
N LEU A 53 -4.05 2.51 -14.72
CA LEU A 53 -5.06 3.44 -14.23
C LEU A 53 -5.82 2.83 -13.05
N VAL A 54 -5.69 3.40 -11.87
CA VAL A 54 -6.41 2.92 -10.68
C VAL A 54 -7.69 3.73 -10.49
N HIS A 55 -8.83 3.12 -10.80
CA HIS A 55 -10.14 3.72 -10.58
C HIS A 55 -10.57 3.67 -9.11
N ALA A 56 -10.35 2.53 -8.46
CA ALA A 56 -10.66 2.29 -7.06
C ALA A 56 -9.61 1.37 -6.44
N GLY A 57 -8.86 1.88 -5.47
CA GLY A 57 -7.75 1.19 -4.84
C GLY A 57 -7.81 1.28 -3.31
N PRO A 58 -6.66 1.15 -2.62
CA PRO A 58 -5.33 0.94 -3.20
C PRO A 58 -5.06 -0.52 -3.61
N TRP A 59 -4.05 -0.71 -4.46
CA TRP A 59 -3.57 -2.01 -4.94
C TRP A 59 -2.09 -2.19 -4.65
N VAL A 60 -1.63 -3.44 -4.57
CA VAL A 60 -0.21 -3.78 -4.58
C VAL A 60 0.07 -4.70 -5.77
N GLY A 61 1.04 -4.31 -6.59
CA GLY A 61 1.60 -5.12 -7.65
C GLY A 61 2.93 -5.72 -7.24
N TYR A 62 3.28 -6.82 -7.88
CA TYR A 62 4.48 -7.59 -7.59
C TYR A 62 5.22 -7.93 -8.86
N GLU A 63 6.54 -7.86 -8.80
CA GLU A 63 7.44 -8.20 -9.89
C GLU A 63 7.21 -9.62 -10.43
N GLN A 64 6.94 -10.57 -9.53
CA GLN A 64 6.78 -11.98 -9.84
C GLN A 64 5.35 -12.46 -9.59
N ALA A 65 5.02 -13.63 -10.15
CA ALA A 65 3.74 -14.30 -9.92
C ALA A 65 3.55 -14.67 -8.44
N SER A 66 2.29 -14.89 -8.05
CA SER A 66 1.89 -15.31 -6.71
C SER A 66 2.36 -14.36 -5.59
N CYS A 67 2.33 -13.05 -5.87
CA CYS A 67 2.63 -11.98 -4.91
C CYS A 67 4.07 -12.03 -4.35
N LYS A 68 5.08 -12.17 -5.22
CA LYS A 68 6.50 -12.28 -4.85
C LYS A 68 7.39 -11.25 -5.56
N GLY A 69 8.59 -11.03 -5.03
CA GLY A 69 9.56 -10.08 -5.59
C GLY A 69 9.31 -8.64 -5.13
N GLU A 70 9.80 -7.69 -5.91
CA GLU A 70 9.59 -6.26 -5.63
C GLU A 70 8.10 -5.89 -5.58
N GLN A 71 7.73 -4.98 -4.67
CA GLN A 71 6.35 -4.55 -4.44
C GLN A 71 6.16 -3.10 -4.91
N PHE A 72 5.00 -2.83 -5.51
CA PHE A 72 4.60 -1.52 -6.00
C PHE A 72 3.22 -1.18 -5.47
N VAL A 73 3.10 -0.11 -4.67
CA VAL A 73 1.80 0.31 -4.11
C VAL A 73 1.17 1.33 -5.04
N PHE A 74 -0.03 1.02 -5.53
CA PHE A 74 -0.80 1.88 -6.41
C PHE A 74 -1.99 2.48 -5.66
N GLU A 75 -1.99 3.80 -5.56
CA GLU A 75 -3.13 4.57 -5.07
C GLU A 75 -4.03 4.98 -6.25
N LYS A 76 -5.19 5.56 -5.97
CA LYS A 76 -6.07 6.04 -7.04
C LYS A 76 -5.33 7.10 -7.87
N GLY A 77 -5.21 6.89 -9.18
CA GLY A 77 -4.48 7.80 -10.06
C GLY A 77 -4.04 7.16 -11.36
N GLU A 78 -3.27 7.95 -12.10
CA GLU A 78 -2.72 7.66 -13.41
C GLU A 78 -1.22 7.36 -13.33
N TYR A 79 -0.83 6.23 -13.90
CA TYR A 79 0.56 5.78 -13.93
C TYR A 79 0.95 5.50 -15.40
N PRO A 80 1.34 6.54 -16.16
CA PRO A 80 1.47 6.47 -17.62
C PRO A 80 2.66 5.65 -18.11
N ARG A 81 3.65 5.35 -17.26
CA ARG A 81 4.86 4.58 -17.59
C ARG A 81 5.40 3.84 -16.37
N TRP A 82 6.30 2.89 -16.60
CA TRP A 82 6.88 2.10 -15.53
C TRP A 82 7.62 2.91 -14.46
N ASP A 83 8.34 3.96 -14.87
CA ASP A 83 9.06 4.86 -13.96
C ASP A 83 8.13 5.71 -13.08
N SER A 84 6.82 5.69 -13.32
CA SER A 84 5.81 6.38 -12.49
C SER A 84 5.36 5.57 -11.27
N TRP A 85 5.56 4.25 -11.24
CA TRP A 85 5.19 3.40 -10.11
C TRP A 85 6.37 2.80 -9.34
N THR A 86 7.55 2.70 -9.97
CA THR A 86 8.75 2.21 -9.29
C THR A 86 9.54 3.35 -8.65
N ASN A 87 9.81 3.22 -7.35
CA ASN A 87 10.67 4.14 -6.61
C ASN A 87 12.14 3.65 -6.56
N SER A 88 12.41 2.43 -7.04
CA SER A 88 13.75 1.83 -7.06
C SER A 88 14.40 1.91 -8.45
N ARG A 89 13.59 1.97 -9.52
CA ARG A 89 14.01 1.84 -10.93
C ARG A 89 14.77 0.54 -11.23
N ARG A 90 14.53 -0.52 -10.45
CA ARG A 90 15.23 -1.81 -10.58
C ARG A 90 14.51 -2.79 -11.50
N SER A 91 13.19 -2.71 -11.58
CA SER A 91 12.35 -3.58 -12.41
C SER A 91 11.16 -2.79 -12.94
N ASP A 92 10.81 -3.00 -14.21
CA ASP A 92 9.57 -2.54 -14.84
C ASP A 92 8.49 -3.64 -14.86
N SER A 93 8.85 -4.86 -14.45
CA SER A 93 7.99 -6.04 -14.50
C SER A 93 6.93 -6.00 -13.40
N ILE A 94 5.68 -6.29 -13.79
CA ILE A 94 4.58 -6.61 -12.89
C ILE A 94 3.94 -7.88 -13.40
N THR A 95 3.88 -8.91 -12.56
CA THR A 95 3.33 -10.22 -12.93
C THR A 95 2.12 -10.61 -12.07
N SER A 96 1.92 -10.00 -10.91
CA SER A 96 0.72 -10.23 -10.10
C SER A 96 0.26 -8.98 -9.36
N LEU A 97 -1.04 -8.90 -9.06
CA LEU A 97 -1.68 -7.73 -8.45
C LEU A 97 -2.77 -8.17 -7.47
N ARG A 98 -2.96 -7.44 -6.38
CA ARG A 98 -4.13 -7.60 -5.50
C ARG A 98 -4.60 -6.28 -4.90
N PRO A 99 -5.90 -6.17 -4.57
CA PRO A 99 -6.39 -5.10 -3.71
C PRO A 99 -5.75 -5.14 -2.32
N ILE A 100 -5.50 -3.97 -1.74
CA ILE A 100 -5.05 -3.82 -0.35
C ILE A 100 -6.27 -3.58 0.53
N LYS A 101 -6.37 -4.32 1.64
CA LYS A 101 -7.45 -4.11 2.61
C LYS A 101 -7.06 -3.01 3.59
N VAL A 102 -7.41 -1.77 3.28
CA VAL A 102 -7.21 -0.65 4.21
C VAL A 102 -8.36 -0.65 5.23
N VAL A 103 -8.02 -0.85 6.51
CA VAL A 103 -9.00 -0.78 7.59
C VAL A 103 -9.44 0.67 7.75
N ARG A 104 -10.70 0.96 7.46
CA ARG A 104 -11.28 2.31 7.64
C ARG A 104 -11.52 2.57 9.12
N ALA A 105 -11.08 3.73 9.59
CA ALA A 105 -11.63 4.33 10.81
C ALA A 105 -13.16 4.48 10.65
N PRO A 106 -13.99 4.12 11.65
CA PRO A 106 -15.42 4.40 11.64
C PRO A 106 -15.65 5.88 11.40
N ARG A 107 -16.62 6.20 10.53
CA ARG A 107 -17.00 7.59 10.19
C ARG A 107 -17.56 8.39 11.37
N GLN A 108 -17.78 7.77 12.53
CA GLN A 108 -18.18 8.48 13.74
C GLN A 108 -17.18 8.21 14.87
N PRO A 109 -16.70 9.28 15.57
CA PRO A 109 -15.93 9.10 16.78
C PRO A 109 -16.82 8.39 17.81
N LEU A 110 -16.44 7.16 18.17
CA LEU A 110 -17.11 6.46 19.25
C LEU A 110 -16.84 7.18 20.59
N PRO A 111 -17.85 7.36 21.45
CA PRO A 111 -17.75 8.19 22.65
C PRO A 111 -16.92 7.58 23.79
N THR A 112 -16.27 6.42 23.61
CA THR A 112 -15.57 5.69 24.67
C THR A 112 -14.05 5.67 24.47
N ARG A 113 -13.29 5.79 25.56
CA ARG A 113 -11.81 5.71 25.57
C ARG A 113 -11.28 4.42 24.92
N GLN A 114 -11.94 3.28 25.15
CA GLN A 114 -11.57 1.99 24.52
C GLN A 114 -11.72 1.98 22.99
N ALA A 115 -12.66 2.75 22.43
CA ALA A 115 -12.81 2.85 20.99
C ALA A 115 -11.76 3.78 20.36
N LYS A 116 -11.22 4.74 21.14
CA LYS A 116 -10.17 5.67 20.70
C LYS A 116 -8.83 4.96 20.48
N ASP A 117 -8.44 4.03 21.36
CA ASP A 117 -7.26 3.15 21.18
C ASP A 117 -7.42 2.23 19.94
N SER A 118 -8.67 1.91 19.56
CA SER A 118 -8.96 1.14 18.35
C SER A 118 -8.87 1.95 17.05
N GLN A 119 -8.63 3.27 17.11
CA GLN A 119 -8.50 4.17 15.94
C GLN A 119 -7.06 4.56 15.62
N GLU A 120 -6.14 4.40 16.57
CA GLU A 120 -4.74 4.75 16.38
C GLU A 120 -4.12 3.80 15.35
N HIS A 121 -3.39 4.33 14.38
CA HIS A 121 -2.52 3.52 13.52
C HIS A 121 -1.15 3.40 14.18
N LYS A 122 -0.69 2.17 14.39
CA LYS A 122 0.57 1.92 15.09
C LYS A 122 1.42 0.82 14.45
N ILE A 123 2.67 1.17 14.22
CA ILE A 123 3.73 0.28 13.72
C ILE A 123 4.98 0.41 14.61
N VAL A 124 5.60 -0.73 14.91
CA VAL A 124 6.87 -0.79 15.64
C VAL A 124 7.88 -1.54 14.78
N LEU A 125 9.02 -0.91 14.52
CA LEU A 125 10.12 -1.48 13.74
C LEU A 125 11.29 -1.76 14.66
N TYR A 126 11.92 -2.92 14.49
CA TYR A 126 12.98 -3.44 15.37
C TYR A 126 14.26 -3.71 14.60
N GLU A 127 15.38 -3.47 15.27
CA GLU A 127 16.73 -3.68 14.75
C GLU A 127 16.98 -5.15 14.38
N ASN A 128 16.60 -6.09 15.25
CA ASN A 128 16.91 -7.50 15.09
C ASN A 128 15.65 -8.33 14.83
N PRO A 129 15.79 -9.54 14.26
CA PRO A 129 14.68 -10.49 14.14
C PRO A 129 14.02 -10.79 15.50
N GLY A 130 12.79 -11.27 15.45
CA GLY A 130 12.05 -11.68 16.65
C GLY A 130 11.70 -10.54 17.63
N PHE A 131 11.61 -9.30 17.14
CA PHE A 131 11.22 -8.11 17.90
C PHE A 131 12.22 -7.71 19.00
N THR A 132 13.51 -7.79 18.70
CA THR A 132 14.61 -7.52 19.64
C THR A 132 15.52 -6.38 19.17
N GLY A 133 16.39 -5.90 20.07
CA GLY A 133 17.30 -4.78 19.80
C GLY A 133 16.63 -3.41 19.96
N LYS A 134 17.25 -2.37 19.39
CA LYS A 134 16.63 -1.04 19.36
C LYS A 134 15.32 -1.07 18.56
N LYS A 135 14.40 -0.17 18.90
CA LYS A 135 13.12 -0.04 18.20
C LYS A 135 12.75 1.41 17.95
N ILE A 136 11.97 1.64 16.91
CA ILE A 136 11.24 2.89 16.66
C ILE A 136 9.75 2.58 16.61
N GLU A 137 8.97 3.37 17.34
CA GLU A 137 7.51 3.26 17.43
C GLU A 137 6.90 4.47 16.74
N ILE A 138 5.99 4.24 15.80
CA ILE A 138 5.36 5.26 14.97
C ILE A 138 3.86 5.12 15.13
N ILE A 139 3.25 6.23 15.54
CA ILE A 139 1.84 6.35 15.88
C ILE A 139 1.28 7.48 15.04
N ASP A 140 0.26 7.21 14.25
CA ASP A 140 -0.54 8.20 13.53
C ASP A 140 0.21 9.27 12.72
N ASP A 141 1.47 9.05 12.40
CA ASP A 141 2.30 9.97 11.62
C ASP A 141 3.02 9.24 10.49
N ASP A 142 3.32 9.98 9.41
CA ASP A 142 4.25 9.50 8.39
C ASP A 142 5.65 10.00 8.74
N VAL A 143 6.65 9.13 8.60
CA VAL A 143 8.03 9.45 8.95
C VAL A 143 8.88 9.40 7.68
N PRO A 144 9.20 10.54 7.06
CA PRO A 144 10.02 10.59 5.84
C PRO A 144 11.51 10.30 6.11
N SER A 145 11.97 10.27 7.37
CA SER A 145 13.35 9.94 7.73
C SER A 145 13.45 9.39 9.15
N PHE A 146 13.83 8.13 9.31
CA PHE A 146 14.09 7.53 10.63
C PHE A 146 15.26 8.19 11.36
N HIS A 147 16.26 8.69 10.61
CA HIS A 147 17.40 9.40 11.18
C HIS A 147 16.99 10.68 11.91
N ALA A 148 15.94 11.38 11.42
CA ALA A 148 15.39 12.56 12.09
C ALA A 148 14.76 12.24 13.45
N HIS A 149 14.41 10.96 13.68
CA HIS A 149 13.91 10.43 14.95
C HIS A 149 14.98 9.65 15.72
N GLY A 150 16.27 9.82 15.37
CA GLY A 150 17.40 9.18 16.07
C GLY A 150 17.55 7.68 15.81
N TYR A 151 16.84 7.10 14.84
CA TYR A 151 16.92 5.69 14.51
C TYR A 151 17.69 5.50 13.20
N GLN A 152 18.90 4.94 13.27
CA GLN A 152 19.80 4.70 12.11
C GLN A 152 20.10 3.22 11.89
N GLU A 153 19.46 2.36 12.68
CA GLU A 153 19.71 0.93 12.63
C GLU A 153 19.02 0.28 11.43
N LYS A 154 19.43 -0.95 11.12
CA LYS A 154 18.68 -1.82 10.23
C LYS A 154 17.27 -2.09 10.79
N VAL A 155 16.38 -2.61 9.95
CA VAL A 155 15.05 -3.08 10.35
C VAL A 155 14.90 -4.53 9.92
N SER A 156 14.94 -5.44 10.90
CA SER A 156 14.87 -6.88 10.65
C SER A 156 13.58 -7.54 11.14
N SER A 157 12.77 -6.86 11.95
CA SER A 157 11.42 -7.33 12.27
C SER A 157 10.47 -6.15 12.50
N VAL A 158 9.18 -6.38 12.26
CA VAL A 158 8.14 -5.33 12.29
C VAL A 158 6.88 -5.88 12.94
N ARG A 159 6.26 -5.08 13.81
CA ARG A 159 4.93 -5.35 14.38
C ARG A 159 3.98 -4.24 13.99
N VAL A 160 2.95 -4.59 13.23
CA VAL A 160 1.85 -3.69 12.88
C VAL A 160 0.67 -4.00 13.78
N GLN A 161 0.46 -3.17 14.80
CA GLN A 161 -0.67 -3.34 15.71
C GLN A 161 -1.99 -2.93 15.04
N SER A 162 -1.93 -1.89 14.20
CA SER A 162 -3.08 -1.31 13.51
C SER A 162 -2.66 -0.50 12.28
N GLY A 163 -3.58 -0.40 11.32
CA GLY A 163 -3.38 0.31 10.06
C GLY A 163 -2.69 -0.50 8.97
N THR A 164 -2.45 0.19 7.87
CA THR A 164 -1.72 -0.32 6.72
C THR A 164 -0.63 0.69 6.37
N TRP A 165 0.60 0.22 6.20
CA TRP A 165 1.79 1.05 6.07
C TRP A 165 2.62 0.63 4.87
N VAL A 166 3.42 1.57 4.35
CA VAL A 166 4.46 1.30 3.36
C VAL A 166 5.79 1.75 3.90
N GLY A 167 6.71 0.81 4.09
CA GLY A 167 8.11 1.10 4.40
C GLY A 167 8.92 1.27 3.12
N TYR A 168 9.94 2.11 3.18
CA TYR A 168 10.81 2.42 2.05
C TYR A 168 12.28 2.29 2.43
N GLN A 169 13.09 1.81 1.48
CA GLN A 169 14.51 1.60 1.68
C GLN A 169 15.27 2.88 2.07
N TYR A 170 14.90 4.02 1.49
CA TYR A 170 15.59 5.30 1.66
C TYR A 170 14.67 6.39 2.24
N PRO A 171 15.23 7.51 2.74
CA PRO A 171 14.44 8.63 3.23
C PRO A 171 13.67 9.30 2.09
N GLY A 172 12.52 9.88 2.42
CA GLY A 172 11.63 10.55 1.48
C GLY A 172 10.83 9.58 0.60
N TYR A 173 10.52 8.38 1.11
CA TYR A 173 9.69 7.37 0.43
C TYR A 173 10.29 6.84 -0.88
N ARG A 174 11.62 6.62 -0.91
CA ARG A 174 12.38 6.20 -2.10
C ARG A 174 12.94 4.78 -1.99
N GLY A 175 13.28 4.18 -3.12
CA GLY A 175 13.83 2.81 -3.21
C GLY A 175 12.74 1.75 -3.17
N TYR A 176 13.10 0.54 -2.73
CA TYR A 176 12.14 -0.57 -2.59
C TYR A 176 11.01 -0.21 -1.62
N GLN A 177 9.80 -0.69 -1.94
CA GLN A 177 8.60 -0.53 -1.11
C GLN A 177 8.26 -1.85 -0.43
N TYR A 178 7.77 -1.79 0.81
CA TYR A 178 7.35 -2.96 1.58
C TYR A 178 5.98 -2.68 2.20
N LEU A 179 4.97 -3.46 1.80
CA LEU A 179 3.63 -3.37 2.34
C LEU A 179 3.55 -4.06 3.71
N PHE A 180 3.10 -3.30 4.70
CA PHE A 180 2.89 -3.75 6.07
C PHE A 180 1.40 -3.68 6.41
N GLU A 181 0.74 -4.83 6.41
CA GLU A 181 -0.63 -5.01 6.90
C GLU A 181 -0.59 -5.43 8.38
N LYS A 182 -1.72 -5.34 9.10
CA LYS A 182 -1.79 -5.74 10.52
C LYS A 182 -1.24 -7.16 10.71
N GLY A 183 -0.22 -7.30 11.55
CA GLY A 183 0.48 -8.57 11.75
C GLY A 183 1.85 -8.41 12.39
N ASP A 184 2.46 -9.57 12.66
CA ASP A 184 3.79 -9.73 13.23
C ASP A 184 4.70 -10.30 12.14
N TYR A 185 5.75 -9.54 11.77
CA TYR A 185 6.76 -9.93 10.79
C TYR A 185 8.08 -10.18 11.52
N LYS A 186 8.42 -11.44 11.78
CA LYS A 186 9.54 -11.77 12.68
C LYS A 186 10.91 -11.65 12.02
N ASP A 187 10.96 -11.61 10.70
CA ASP A 187 12.18 -11.50 9.90
C ASP A 187 11.96 -10.63 8.65
N SER A 188 13.04 -10.05 8.12
CA SER A 188 12.99 -9.23 6.90
C SER A 188 12.47 -9.95 5.66
N SER A 189 12.66 -11.26 5.59
CA SER A 189 12.12 -12.09 4.52
C SER A 189 10.59 -12.15 4.51
N GLU A 190 9.93 -12.01 5.67
CA GLU A 190 8.46 -12.07 5.77
C GLU A 190 7.76 -10.85 5.13
N PHE A 191 8.45 -9.72 5.04
CA PHE A 191 7.98 -8.54 4.30
C PHE A 191 8.66 -8.34 2.94
N GLY A 192 9.41 -9.35 2.48
CA GLY A 192 9.99 -9.40 1.14
C GLY A 192 11.26 -8.57 0.94
N ALA A 193 11.92 -8.13 2.00
CA ALA A 193 13.17 -7.37 1.89
C ALA A 193 14.38 -8.30 1.70
N GLN A 194 15.17 -8.03 0.65
CA GLN A 194 16.45 -8.72 0.42
C GLN A 194 17.54 -8.27 1.40
N HIS A 195 17.46 -7.02 1.85
CA HIS A 195 18.34 -6.42 2.85
C HIS A 195 17.46 -5.70 3.89
N PRO A 196 17.77 -5.80 5.20
CA PRO A 196 16.96 -5.23 6.27
C PRO A 196 17.12 -3.70 6.39
N GLN A 197 16.90 -2.96 5.29
CA GLN A 197 17.09 -1.52 5.23
C GLN A 197 15.76 -0.83 4.98
N ILE A 198 15.29 -0.08 5.97
CA ILE A 198 14.11 0.78 5.89
C ILE A 198 14.46 2.10 6.58
N GLN A 199 14.24 3.22 5.90
CA GLN A 199 14.60 4.55 6.42
C GLN A 199 13.45 5.56 6.38
N SER A 200 12.30 5.18 5.82
CA SER A 200 11.07 5.96 5.94
C SER A 200 9.84 5.06 5.89
N VAL A 201 8.74 5.53 6.46
CA VAL A 201 7.45 4.84 6.44
C VAL A 201 6.32 5.85 6.30
N ARG A 202 5.25 5.47 5.61
CA ARG A 202 3.99 6.24 5.57
C ARG A 202 2.78 5.33 5.73
N ARG A 203 1.68 5.91 6.16
CA ARG A 203 0.37 5.24 6.19
C ARG A 203 -0.23 5.22 4.79
N ILE A 204 -0.94 4.13 4.49
CA ILE A 204 -1.92 4.11 3.40
C ILE A 204 -3.25 4.59 3.98
N ARG A 205 -3.72 5.77 3.56
CA ARG A 205 -5.01 6.31 3.99
C ARG A 205 -6.00 6.20 2.84
N ASP A 206 -7.22 5.76 3.15
CA ASP A 206 -8.30 5.85 2.19
C ASP A 206 -8.75 7.32 2.08
N MET A 207 -8.87 7.84 0.86
CA MET A 207 -9.38 9.19 0.55
C MET A 207 -8.61 10.41 1.10
N GLN A 208 -7.35 10.27 1.53
CA GLN A 208 -6.46 11.40 1.78
C GLN A 208 -5.20 11.25 0.94
N TRP A 209 -5.24 11.91 -0.22
CA TRP A 209 -4.22 11.84 -1.26
C TRP A 209 -2.92 12.51 -0.81
N HIS A 210 -1.82 11.76 -0.83
CA HIS A 210 -0.49 12.35 -0.76
C HIS A 210 -0.10 12.87 -2.14
N GLN A 211 -0.01 14.19 -2.31
CA GLN A 211 0.43 14.80 -3.57
C GLN A 211 1.88 14.45 -3.96
N ARG A 212 2.71 13.97 -3.01
CA ARG A 212 4.14 13.67 -3.22
C ARG A 212 4.43 12.24 -3.66
N GLY A 213 3.75 11.79 -4.71
CA GLY A 213 3.95 10.46 -5.29
C GLY A 213 3.34 10.29 -6.69
N ALA A 214 2.37 11.13 -7.05
CA ALA A 214 1.88 11.21 -8.42
C ALA A 214 2.80 12.11 -9.24
N TYR A 215 3.37 11.56 -10.31
CA TYR A 215 4.10 12.32 -11.32
C TYR A 215 3.11 13.31 -11.97
N HIS A 216 3.25 14.60 -11.67
CA HIS A 216 2.52 15.64 -12.40
C HIS A 216 3.44 16.10 -13.53
N PRO A 217 3.07 15.93 -14.82
CA PRO A 217 3.78 16.59 -15.88
C PRO A 217 3.66 18.11 -15.65
N ILE A 218 4.82 18.77 -15.59
CA ILE A 218 4.90 20.22 -15.53
C ILE A 218 4.53 20.70 -16.94
N ASN A 219 3.46 21.50 -17.05
CA ASN A 219 3.14 22.22 -18.29
C ASN A 219 4.23 23.24 -18.62
#